data_AF-A0A075H4W3-F1
#
_entry.id   AF-A0A075H4W3-F1
#
_cell.length_a   1.000
_cell.length_b   1.000
_cell.length_c   1.000
_cell.angle_alpha   90.00
_cell.angle_beta   90.00
_cell.angle_gamma   90.00
#
_symmetry.space_group_name_H-M   'P 1'
#
loop_
_entity.id
_entity.type
_entity.pdbx_description
1 polymer ?
#
loop_
_entity_poly.entity_id
_entity_poly.type
_entity_poly.pdbx_seq_one_letter_code
_entity_poly.pdbx_strand_id
1 'polypeptide(L)' 'MEYLVMLPGPTNVPERVTRAMVTPSINHRSDDFVELYEECVDNTKKIFETEGDAVCLSASGTGATECSVVNLIKKE' A
#
# COMPACT_ATOMS: atom_id res chain seq x y z
N MET A 1 -19.59 15.40 14.75
CA MET A 1 -19.02 15.99 13.53
C MET A 1 -17.60 15.52 13.42
N GLU A 2 -17.23 14.96 12.28
CA GLU A 2 -15.83 14.63 11.99
C GLU A 2 -15.05 15.93 11.75
N TYR A 3 -13.83 16.01 12.28
CA TYR A 3 -12.94 17.15 12.04
C TYR A 3 -12.41 17.09 10.61
N LEU A 4 -12.57 18.16 9.83
CA LEU A 4 -12.06 18.23 8.46
C LEU A 4 -10.55 18.51 8.47
N VAL A 5 -9.75 17.54 8.01
CA VAL A 5 -8.30 17.65 7.90
C VAL A 5 -7.94 18.31 6.56
N MET A 6 -7.36 19.52 6.63
CA MET A 6 -6.98 20.34 5.46
C MET A 6 -5.46 20.47 5.31
N LEU A 7 -4.72 19.39 5.62
CA LEU A 7 -3.27 19.29 5.42
C LEU A 7 -2.98 18.58 4.08
N PRO A 8 -1.80 18.77 3.46
CA PRO A 8 -1.40 18.04 2.25
C PRO A 8 -1.04 16.56 2.52
N GLY A 9 -1.60 15.97 3.57
CA GLY A 9 -1.26 14.65 4.10
C GLY A 9 -0.96 14.70 5.60
N PRO A 10 -1.47 13.74 6.40
CA PRO A 10 -2.49 12.73 6.05
C PRO A 10 -3.87 13.37 5.77
N THR A 11 -4.82 12.58 5.28
CA THR A 11 -6.22 12.99 5.04
C THR A 11 -7.18 12.26 5.99
N ASN A 12 -8.44 12.71 6.07
CA ASN A 12 -9.50 11.92 6.70
C ASN A 12 -9.59 10.53 6.05
N VAL A 13 -9.59 9.47 6.87
CA VAL A 13 -9.65 8.08 6.40
C VAL A 13 -11.12 7.70 6.17
N PRO A 14 -11.51 7.22 4.96
CA PRO A 14 -12.88 6.79 4.72
C PRO A 14 -13.33 5.71 5.69
N GLU A 15 -14.59 5.77 6.13
CA GLU A 15 -15.14 4.85 7.15
C GLU A 15 -14.89 3.36 6.82
N ARG A 16 -15.03 2.98 5.54
CA ARG A 16 -14.76 1.60 5.09
C ARG A 16 -13.33 1.13 5.39
N VAL A 17 -12.35 2.04 5.30
CA VAL A 17 -10.92 1.73 5.53
C VAL A 17 -10.66 1.65 7.03
N THR A 18 -11.23 2.57 7.82
CA THR A 18 -11.18 2.52 9.28
C THR A 18 -11.76 1.21 9.83
N ARG A 19 -12.88 0.74 9.25
CA ARG A 19 -13.46 -0.56 9.61
C ARG A 19 -12.56 -1.74 9.24
N ALA A 20 -11.87 -1.68 8.10
CA ALA A 20 -10.92 -2.73 7.71
C ALA A 20 -9.76 -2.85 8.72
N MET A 21 -9.25 -1.73 9.23
CA MET A 21 -8.14 -1.70 10.19
C MET A 21 -8.43 -2.37 11.55
N VAL A 22 -9.70 -2.52 11.93
CA VAL A 22 -10.10 -3.16 13.19
C VAL A 22 -10.54 -4.62 13.02
N THR A 23 -10.39 -5.17 11.82
CA THR A 23 -10.64 -6.59 11.54
C THR A 23 -9.58 -7.45 12.24
N PRO A 24 -9.90 -8.66 12.75
CA PRO A 24 -8.91 -9.56 13.31
C PRO A 24 -7.76 -9.82 12.33
N SER A 25 -6.52 -9.81 12.84
CA SER A 25 -5.35 -10.10 12.02
C SER A 25 -5.38 -11.53 11.48
N ILE A 26 -4.99 -11.68 10.22
CA ILE A 26 -4.80 -12.98 9.56
C ILE A 26 -3.32 -13.37 9.53
N ASN A 27 -3.03 -14.65 9.30
CA ASN A 27 -1.66 -15.13 9.19
C ASN A 27 -1.06 -14.67 7.84
N HIS A 28 0.06 -13.95 7.87
CA HIS A 28 0.75 -13.46 6.67
C HIS A 28 1.27 -14.54 5.69
N ARG A 29 1.11 -15.83 6.01
CA ARG A 29 1.49 -16.96 5.15
C ARG A 29 0.33 -17.90 4.79
N SER A 30 -0.90 -17.59 5.21
CA SER A 30 -2.06 -18.39 4.85
C SER A 30 -2.63 -17.97 3.50
N ASP A 31 -3.42 -18.87 2.91
CA ASP A 31 -3.98 -18.69 1.56
C ASP A 31 -4.90 -17.46 1.48
N ASP A 32 -5.61 -17.11 2.55
CA ASP A 32 -6.45 -15.91 2.66
C ASP A 32 -5.63 -14.61 2.60
N PHE A 33 -4.41 -14.59 3.14
CA PHE A 33 -3.51 -13.45 2.99
C PHE A 33 -2.93 -13.36 1.57
N VAL A 34 -2.62 -14.50 0.95
CA VAL A 34 -2.14 -14.53 -0.44
C VAL A 34 -3.19 -13.92 -1.37
N GLU A 35 -4.45 -14.35 -1.25
CA GLU A 35 -5.57 -13.79 -2.02
C GLU A 35 -5.71 -12.27 -1.81
N LEU A 36 -5.66 -11.81 -0.56
CA LEU A 36 -5.71 -10.38 -0.22
C LEU A 36 -4.54 -9.60 -0.84
N TYR A 37 -3.33 -10.15 -0.81
CA TYR A 37 -2.13 -9.49 -1.34
C TYR A 37 -2.17 -9.40 -2.87
N GLU A 38 -2.58 -10.48 -3.54
CA GLU A 38 -2.77 -10.51 -4.99
C GLU A 38 -3.81 -9.47 -5.45
N GLU A 39 -4.93 -9.35 -4.74
CA GLU A 39 -5.93 -8.32 -5.03
C GLU A 39 -5.37 -6.90 -4.86
N CYS A 40 -4.55 -6.67 -3.82
CA CYS A 40 -3.87 -5.40 -3.60
C CYS A 40 -2.90 -5.06 -4.74
N VAL A 41 -2.11 -6.04 -5.20
CA VAL A 41 -1.16 -5.88 -6.32
C VAL A 41 -1.91 -5.56 -7.61
N ASP A 42 -2.96 -6.33 -7.93
CA ASP A 42 -3.75 -6.13 -9.16
C ASP A 42 -4.45 -4.77 -9.19
N ASN A 43 -5.03 -4.35 -8.07
CA ASN A 43 -5.65 -3.03 -7.97
C ASN A 43 -4.60 -1.91 -8.06
N THR A 44 -3.40 -2.11 -7.54
CA THR A 44 -2.28 -1.17 -7.70
C THR A 44 -1.90 -1.04 -9.18
N LYS A 45 -1.77 -2.16 -9.90
CA LYS A 45 -1.48 -2.16 -11.34
C LYS A 45 -2.56 -1.42 -12.15
N LYS A 46 -3.84 -1.60 -11.80
CA LYS A 46 -4.96 -0.88 -12.42
C LYS A 46 -4.87 0.64 -12.20
N ILE A 47 -4.54 1.09 -10.99
CA ILE A 47 -4.39 2.53 -10.66
C ILE A 47 -3.23 3.16 -11.43
N PHE A 48 -2.11 2.43 -11.55
CA PHE A 48 -0.94 2.90 -12.29
C PHE A 48 -0.99 2.65 -13.80
N GLU A 49 -2.07 2.01 -14.30
CA GLU A 49 -2.26 1.66 -15.71
C GLU A 49 -1.02 0.94 -16.31
N THR A 50 -0.48 -0.03 -15.58
CA THR A 50 0.76 -0.74 -15.95
C THR A 50 0.55 -2.23 -16.19
N GLU A 51 1.22 -2.76 -17.22
CA GLU A 51 1.33 -4.20 -17.46
C GLU A 51 2.46 -4.84 -16.62
N GLY A 52 3.40 -4.03 -16.12
CA GLY A 52 4.56 -4.47 -15.33
C GLY A 52 4.21 -4.97 -13.93
N ASP A 53 5.23 -5.38 -13.19
CA ASP A 53 5.07 -5.87 -11.82
C ASP A 53 4.83 -4.73 -10.83
N ALA A 54 3.99 -4.98 -9.82
CA ALA A 54 3.79 -4.10 -8.69
C ALA A 54 4.10 -4.84 -7.40
N VAL A 55 4.70 -4.13 -6.44
CA VAL A 55 5.08 -4.69 -5.13
C VAL A 55 4.57 -3.74 -4.04
N CYS A 56 3.74 -4.26 -3.14
CA CYS A 56 3.34 -3.53 -1.95
C CYS A 56 4.47 -3.56 -0.91
N LEU A 57 5.05 -2.41 -0.61
CA LEU A 57 6.12 -2.27 0.39
C LEU A 57 5.51 -1.94 1.76
N SER A 58 5.98 -2.62 2.81
CA SER A 58 5.66 -2.32 4.21
C SER A 58 6.41 -1.06 4.71
N ALA A 59 6.24 0.05 4.00
CA ALA A 59 6.91 1.31 4.25
C ALA A 59 6.00 2.50 3.83
N SER A 60 6.38 3.71 4.22
CA SER A 60 5.78 4.92 3.68
C SER A 60 6.33 5.22 2.26
N GLY A 61 5.79 6.26 1.61
CA GLY A 61 6.25 6.68 0.29
C GLY A 61 7.75 6.96 0.21
N THR A 62 8.36 7.50 1.28
CA THR A 62 9.81 7.73 1.33
C THR A 62 10.61 6.43 1.24
N GLY A 63 10.13 5.35 1.89
CA GLY A 63 10.79 4.05 1.81
C GLY A 63 10.68 3.43 0.41
N ALA A 64 9.59 3.71 -0.32
CA ALA A 64 9.48 3.31 -1.73
C ALA A 64 10.48 4.05 -2.63
N THR A 65 10.69 5.35 -2.37
CA THR A 65 11.73 6.13 -3.06
C THR A 65 13.14 5.61 -2.77
N GLU A 66 13.44 5.30 -1.51
CA GLU A 66 14.74 4.71 -1.16
C GLU A 66 14.93 3.35 -1.85
N CYS A 67 13.93 2.48 -1.79
CA CYS A 67 13.94 1.16 -2.43
C CYS A 67 14.23 1.24 -3.93
N SER A 68 13.62 2.19 -4.65
CA SER A 68 13.86 2.33 -6.10
C SER A 68 15.30 2.76 -6.40
N VAL A 69 15.84 3.74 -5.65
CA VAL A 69 17.21 4.24 -5.86
C VAL A 69 18.24 3.17 -5.59
N VAL A 70 18.16 2.49 -4.43
CA VAL A 70 19.20 1.51 -4.03
C VAL A 70 19.24 0.27 -4.90
N ASN A 71 18.11 -0.10 -5.52
CA ASN A 71 18.03 -1.28 -6.39
C ASN A 71 18.36 -0.97 -7.86
N LEU A 72 18.07 0.25 -8.34
CA LEU A 72 18.25 0.60 -9.75
C LEU A 72 19.60 1.30 -10.02
N ILE A 73 20.17 2.00 -9.05
CA ILE A 73 21.40 2.78 -9.22
C ILE A 73 22.58 2.05 -8.59
N LYS A 74 23.56 1.66 -9.43
CA LYS A 74 24.83 1.10 -8.95
C LYS A 74 25.82 2.23 -8.70
N LYS A 75 26.57 2.11 -7.61
CA LYS A 75 27.76 2.93 -7.38
C LYS A 75 28.92 2.30 -8.17
N GLU A 76 29.57 3.10 -9.01
CA GLU A 76 30.86 2.73 -9.62
C GLU A 76 31.95 2.56 -8.55
#